data_AF-A0A651H309-F1
#
_entry.id   AF-A0A651H309-F1
#
_cell.length_a   1.000
_cell.length_b   1.000
_cell.length_c   1.000
_cell.angle_alpha   90.00
_cell.angle_beta   90.00
_cell.angle_gamma   90.00
#
_symmetry.space_group_name_H-M   'P 1'
#
loop_
_entity.id
_entity.type
_entity.pdbx_description
1 polymer ?
#
loop_
_entity_poly.entity_id
_entity_poly.type
_entity_poly.pdbx_seq_one_letter_code
_entity_poly.pdbx_strand_id
1 'polypeptide(L)'
;MMVAMELWRLSGRSEYLEQAQLAWFNALGHGQRANGGFGCDNCPGADGEDDLFFKTEESHWCCSMRGAEGLARMTQFCAVRSGDTLCLPFGLPGSYASGPHRFEIESGYPRVARWTFLNRGPDRLRISLYLPSWVDDIPGRDSNGWLAIDLAPGSTHLVEGSLSKRSRPVLPSSLRLRPEAEGRHVHMEGPLILGQSGERWEPIAFDYQRGDLNKANSGKRILHTT
;
A
#
# COMPACT_ATOMS: atom_id res chain seq x y z
N MET A 1 5.77 -5.05 5.96
CA MET A 1 5.94 -5.20 4.51
C MET A 1 6.91 -6.32 4.17
N MET A 2 8.23 -6.20 4.45
CA MET A 2 9.23 -7.21 4.03
C MET A 2 8.90 -8.65 4.45
N VAL A 3 8.59 -8.87 5.73
CA VAL A 3 8.21 -10.21 6.24
C VAL A 3 6.98 -10.75 5.53
N ALA A 4 5.97 -9.91 5.28
CA ALA A 4 4.76 -10.33 4.58
C ALA A 4 5.05 -10.73 3.13
N MET A 5 5.94 -10.01 2.44
CA MET A 5 6.38 -10.39 1.09
C MET A 5 7.10 -11.74 1.08
N GLU A 6 8.00 -11.99 2.03
CA GLU A 6 8.68 -13.30 2.12
C GLU A 6 7.73 -14.43 2.51
N LEU A 7 6.79 -14.19 3.42
CA LEU A 7 5.74 -15.16 3.75
C LEU A 7 4.87 -15.50 2.54
N TRP A 8 4.50 -14.50 1.72
CA TRP A 8 3.82 -14.75 0.46
C TRP A 8 4.68 -15.60 -0.48
N ARG A 9 5.96 -15.26 -0.67
CA ARG A 9 6.86 -16.03 -1.55
C ARG A 9 7.03 -17.49 -1.12
N LEU A 10 7.03 -17.75 0.18
CA LEU A 10 7.18 -19.10 0.74
C LEU A 10 5.87 -19.90 0.75
N SER A 11 4.73 -19.24 0.98
CA SER A 11 3.44 -19.93 1.20
C SER A 11 2.48 -19.84 0.02
N GLY A 12 2.68 -18.90 -0.90
CA GLY A 12 1.75 -18.55 -1.97
C GLY A 12 0.46 -17.86 -1.51
N ARG A 13 0.29 -17.59 -0.21
CA ARG A 13 -0.96 -17.06 0.35
C ARG A 13 -1.12 -15.56 0.11
N SER A 14 -2.13 -15.18 -0.65
CA SER A 14 -2.40 -13.80 -1.07
C SER A 14 -2.73 -12.84 0.09
N GLU A 15 -3.24 -13.35 1.21
CA GLU A 15 -3.46 -12.52 2.41
C GLU A 15 -2.20 -11.79 2.88
N TYR A 16 -1.01 -12.36 2.69
CA TYR A 16 0.23 -11.70 3.03
C TYR A 16 0.57 -10.56 2.06
N LEU A 17 0.10 -10.61 0.81
CA LEU A 17 0.21 -9.47 -0.10
C LEU A 17 -0.64 -8.31 0.36
N GLU A 18 -1.86 -8.56 0.83
CA GLU A 18 -2.68 -7.50 1.42
C GLU A 18 -1.98 -6.85 2.62
N GLN A 19 -1.41 -7.66 3.52
CA GLN A 19 -0.63 -7.14 4.65
C GLN A 19 0.60 -6.35 4.18
N ALA A 20 1.26 -6.79 3.11
CA ALA A 20 2.39 -6.08 2.54
C ALA A 20 1.96 -4.72 1.98
N GLN A 21 0.85 -4.65 1.25
CA GLN A 21 0.29 -3.41 0.72
C GLN A 21 -0.15 -2.44 1.82
N LEU A 22 -0.87 -2.93 2.84
CA LEU A 22 -1.28 -2.10 3.98
C LEU A 22 -0.07 -1.50 4.70
N ALA A 23 0.98 -2.30 4.93
CA ALA A 23 2.21 -1.81 5.55
C ALA A 23 2.99 -0.85 4.64
N TRP A 24 2.99 -1.08 3.33
CA TRP A 24 3.66 -0.18 2.38
C TRP A 24 3.01 1.20 2.38
N PHE A 25 1.70 1.26 2.15
CA PHE A 25 1.01 2.54 2.01
C PHE A 25 0.84 3.26 3.36
N ASN A 26 0.44 2.57 4.42
CA ASN A 26 0.05 3.23 5.66
C ASN A 26 1.17 3.33 6.70
N ALA A 27 2.16 2.44 6.68
CA ALA A 27 3.28 2.53 7.63
C ALA A 27 4.48 3.22 6.96
N LEU A 28 5.00 2.68 5.87
CA LEU A 28 6.16 3.31 5.18
C LEU A 28 5.76 4.63 4.52
N GLY A 29 4.62 4.67 3.83
CA GLY A 29 4.14 5.89 3.17
C GLY A 29 3.84 7.03 4.14
N HIS A 30 3.43 6.73 5.38
CA HIS A 30 3.25 7.74 6.44
C HIS A 30 4.57 8.10 7.13
N GLY A 31 5.40 7.10 7.44
CA GLY A 31 6.62 7.27 8.24
C GLY A 31 7.74 8.04 7.56
N GLN A 32 7.73 8.14 6.22
CA GLN A 32 8.68 8.97 5.49
C GLN A 32 8.41 10.46 5.73
N ARG A 33 9.46 11.27 5.74
CA ARG A 33 9.45 12.71 6.03
C ARG A 33 9.85 13.53 4.81
N ALA A 34 9.62 14.85 4.88
CA ALA A 34 9.85 15.74 3.74
C ALA A 34 11.33 15.81 3.34
N ASN A 35 12.23 15.59 4.30
CA ASN A 35 13.67 15.50 4.07
C ASN A 35 14.14 14.12 3.56
N GLY A 36 13.22 13.18 3.33
CA GLY A 36 13.50 11.81 2.87
C GLY A 36 13.83 10.81 3.99
N GLY A 37 14.09 11.28 5.22
CA GLY A 37 14.29 10.45 6.40
C GLY A 37 13.00 9.84 6.93
N PHE A 38 13.09 9.12 8.04
CA PHE A 38 11.93 8.54 8.73
C PHE A 38 11.94 8.95 10.20
N GLY A 39 10.75 9.25 10.73
CA GLY A 39 10.58 9.69 12.11
C GLY A 39 9.82 8.70 12.99
N CYS A 40 9.38 9.20 14.14
CA CYS A 40 8.52 8.48 15.07
C CYS A 40 7.18 9.22 15.21
N ASP A 41 6.12 8.45 15.33
CA ASP A 41 4.76 8.94 15.51
C ASP A 41 4.26 8.60 16.91
N ASN A 42 3.13 9.16 17.31
CA ASN A 42 2.39 8.61 18.44
C ASN A 42 1.77 7.25 18.07
N CYS A 43 1.23 6.53 19.05
CA CYS A 43 0.52 5.28 18.82
C CYS A 43 -0.97 5.49 19.15
N PRO A 44 -1.81 5.94 18.19
CA PRO A 44 -3.23 6.19 18.45
C PRO A 44 -3.91 4.94 19.04
N GLY A 45 -4.78 5.16 20.01
CA GLY A 45 -5.39 4.13 20.85
C GLY A 45 -4.46 3.65 21.97
N ALA A 46 -3.22 3.27 21.67
CA ALA A 46 -2.26 2.82 22.68
C ALA A 46 -1.74 3.95 23.58
N ASP A 47 -1.71 5.18 23.08
CA ASP A 47 -1.36 6.37 23.86
C ASP A 47 -2.60 7.05 24.46
N GLY A 48 -3.81 6.49 24.27
CA GLY A 48 -5.08 7.11 24.67
C GLY A 48 -5.60 8.16 23.69
N GLU A 49 -4.80 8.55 22.70
CA GLU A 49 -5.10 9.54 21.67
C GLU A 49 -5.85 8.94 20.48
N ASP A 50 -6.76 9.69 19.85
CA ASP A 50 -7.45 9.31 18.61
C ASP A 50 -6.82 9.92 17.35
N ASP A 51 -5.99 10.94 17.55
CA ASP A 51 -5.26 11.66 16.51
C ASP A 51 -3.88 11.06 16.27
N LEU A 52 -3.48 10.95 15.01
CA LEU A 52 -2.15 10.58 14.55
C LEU A 52 -1.32 11.83 14.29
N PHE A 53 -0.13 11.90 14.88
CA PHE A 53 0.81 13.01 14.69
C PHE A 53 2.27 12.57 14.89
N PHE A 54 3.18 13.36 14.32
CA PHE A 54 4.63 13.12 14.45
C PHE A 54 5.12 13.50 15.85
N LYS A 55 5.78 12.58 16.54
CA LYS A 55 6.50 12.86 17.80
C LYS A 55 7.93 13.31 17.55
N THR A 56 8.52 12.85 16.47
CA THR A 56 9.87 13.23 16.07
C THR A 56 9.91 13.34 14.57
N GLU A 57 10.43 14.48 14.08
CA GLU A 57 10.57 14.72 12.65
C GLU A 57 11.49 13.66 12.06
N GLU A 58 12.75 13.58 12.47
CA GLU A 58 13.65 12.54 11.98
C GLU A 58 14.27 11.73 13.11
N SER A 59 14.31 10.41 12.90
CA SER A 59 14.97 9.43 13.75
C SER A 59 16.11 8.80 12.96
N HIS A 60 17.25 9.51 12.91
CA HIS A 60 18.46 9.14 12.14
C HIS A 60 19.02 7.73 12.45
N TRP A 61 18.56 7.11 13.52
CA TRP A 61 18.89 5.74 13.91
C TRP A 61 18.05 4.70 13.15
N CYS A 62 17.46 3.74 13.88
CA CYS A 62 16.74 2.61 13.33
C CYS A 62 15.63 2.98 12.34
N CYS A 63 14.86 4.06 12.53
CA CYS A 63 13.75 4.41 11.64
C CYS A 63 14.25 4.78 10.24
N SER A 64 15.19 5.73 10.11
CA SER A 64 15.74 6.10 8.79
C SER A 64 16.43 4.93 8.11
N MET A 65 17.22 4.13 8.84
CA MET A 65 17.89 2.95 8.27
C MET A 65 16.89 1.88 7.77
N ARG A 66 15.88 1.55 8.58
CA ARG A 66 14.87 0.54 8.23
C ARG A 66 13.89 1.03 7.18
N GLY A 67 13.55 2.31 7.21
CA GLY A 67 12.76 2.97 6.16
C GLY A 67 13.48 2.90 4.82
N ALA A 68 14.77 3.25 4.77
CA ALA A 68 15.58 3.12 3.56
C ALA A 68 15.68 1.67 3.06
N GLU A 69 15.90 0.70 3.95
CA GLU A 69 15.86 -0.73 3.61
C GLU A 69 14.50 -1.11 2.98
N GLY A 70 13.40 -0.67 3.59
CA GLY A 70 12.05 -0.93 3.10
C GLY A 70 11.78 -0.33 1.72
N LEU A 71 12.21 0.92 1.46
CA LEU A 71 12.11 1.56 0.15
C LEU A 71 12.92 0.79 -0.91
N ALA A 72 14.15 0.40 -0.59
CA ALA A 72 14.99 -0.37 -1.50
C ALA A 72 14.37 -1.74 -1.81
N ARG A 73 13.83 -2.43 -0.79
CA ARG A 73 13.15 -3.72 -0.96
C ARG A 73 11.89 -3.62 -1.81
N MET A 74 11.14 -2.52 -1.71
CA MET A 74 9.96 -2.32 -2.54
C MET A 74 10.29 -2.41 -4.03
N THR A 75 11.42 -1.83 -4.48
CA THR A 75 11.85 -1.92 -5.88
C THR A 75 12.04 -3.37 -6.35
N GLN A 76 12.45 -4.27 -5.46
CA GLN A 76 12.63 -5.70 -5.74
C GLN A 76 11.29 -6.47 -5.69
N PHE A 77 10.32 -5.97 -4.93
CA PHE A 77 9.02 -6.60 -4.72
C PHE A 77 7.93 -6.14 -5.71
N CYS A 78 8.18 -5.08 -6.48
CA CYS A 78 7.23 -4.60 -7.49
C CYS A 78 6.92 -5.64 -8.58
N ALA A 79 7.88 -6.53 -8.89
CA ALA A 79 7.71 -7.59 -9.88
C ALA A 79 8.48 -8.84 -9.48
N VAL A 80 7.82 -10.00 -9.54
CA VAL A 80 8.38 -11.31 -9.20
C VAL A 80 8.17 -12.26 -10.35
N ARG A 81 9.23 -12.93 -10.80
CA ARG A 81 9.14 -13.92 -11.88
C ARG A 81 8.75 -15.28 -11.33
N SER A 82 7.72 -15.89 -11.92
CA SER A 82 7.29 -17.27 -11.65
C SER A 82 7.18 -18.01 -12.99
N GLY A 83 8.20 -18.80 -13.33
CA GLY A 83 8.33 -19.41 -14.65
C GLY A 83 8.38 -18.35 -15.77
N ASP A 84 7.40 -18.41 -16.66
CA ASP A 84 7.21 -17.49 -17.80
C ASP A 84 6.29 -16.31 -17.49
N THR A 85 5.76 -16.23 -16.26
CA THR A 85 4.81 -15.19 -15.86
C THR A 85 5.50 -14.18 -14.95
N LEU A 86 5.24 -12.91 -15.20
CA LEU A 86 5.62 -11.83 -14.31
C LEU A 86 4.47 -11.49 -13.37
N CYS A 87 4.63 -11.82 -12.10
CA CYS A 87 3.69 -11.48 -11.05
C CYS A 87 3.94 -10.04 -10.59
N LEU A 88 2.88 -9.24 -10.50
CA LEU A 88 2.90 -7.85 -10.05
C LEU A 88 2.08 -7.74 -8.76
N PRO A 89 2.72 -7.81 -7.58
CA PRO A 89 1.99 -7.89 -6.31
C PRO A 89 1.32 -6.56 -5.92
N PHE A 90 1.74 -5.44 -6.52
CA PHE A 90 1.24 -4.09 -6.22
C PHE A 90 0.73 -3.32 -7.46
N GLY A 91 1.20 -3.67 -8.66
CA GLY A 91 0.88 -2.92 -9.88
C GLY A 91 1.31 -1.44 -9.83
N LEU A 92 2.44 -1.12 -9.19
CA LEU A 92 2.93 0.25 -9.08
C LEU A 92 3.40 0.79 -10.45
N PRO A 93 3.22 2.10 -10.69
CA PRO A 93 3.65 2.71 -11.95
C PRO A 93 5.17 2.64 -12.09
N GLY A 94 5.65 2.47 -13.32
CA GLY A 94 7.08 2.45 -13.61
C GLY A 94 7.44 1.69 -14.87
N SER A 95 8.73 1.76 -15.20
CA SER A 95 9.34 1.03 -16.30
C SER A 95 10.08 -0.19 -15.76
N TYR A 96 9.85 -1.34 -16.37
CA TYR A 96 10.41 -2.61 -15.95
C TYR A 96 11.21 -3.23 -17.09
N ALA A 97 12.37 -3.79 -16.76
CA ALA A 97 13.27 -4.37 -17.72
C ALA A 97 13.94 -5.63 -17.17
N SER A 98 14.02 -6.67 -17.99
CA SER A 98 14.81 -7.88 -17.71
C SER A 98 15.23 -8.52 -19.03
N GLY A 99 16.53 -8.49 -19.35
CA GLY A 99 17.04 -9.02 -20.62
C GLY A 99 16.45 -8.27 -21.82
N PRO A 100 15.77 -8.93 -22.79
CA PRO A 100 15.11 -8.28 -23.92
C PRO A 100 13.72 -7.70 -23.56
N HIS A 101 13.12 -8.10 -22.44
CA HIS A 101 11.78 -7.66 -22.07
C HIS A 101 11.79 -6.22 -21.57
N ARG A 102 10.86 -5.41 -22.07
CA ARG A 102 10.60 -4.03 -21.66
C ARG A 102 9.09 -3.86 -21.54
N PHE A 103 8.60 -3.43 -20.40
CA PHE A 103 7.20 -3.07 -20.29
C PHE A 103 7.00 -1.93 -19.30
N GLU A 104 5.92 -1.20 -19.47
CA GLU A 104 5.57 -0.03 -18.68
C GLU A 104 4.22 -0.24 -18.02
N ILE A 105 4.10 0.27 -16.80
CA ILE A 105 2.84 0.37 -16.08
C ILE A 105 2.58 1.85 -15.83
N GLU A 106 1.46 2.34 -16.33
CA GLU A 106 0.83 3.54 -15.80
C GLU A 106 -0.25 3.12 -14.82
N SER A 107 -0.29 3.71 -13.63
CA SER A 107 -1.26 3.32 -12.61
C SER A 107 -1.72 4.52 -11.78
N GLY A 108 -3.04 4.55 -11.51
CA GLY A 108 -3.63 5.44 -10.52
C GLY A 108 -3.63 4.85 -9.10
N TYR A 109 -3.20 3.60 -8.94
CA TYR A 109 -3.22 2.89 -7.67
C TYR A 109 -2.15 3.46 -6.73
N PRO A 110 -2.45 3.71 -5.44
CA PRO A 110 -3.60 3.26 -4.66
C PRO A 110 -4.80 4.20 -4.60
N ARG A 111 -4.82 5.32 -5.34
CA ARG A 111 -5.92 6.31 -5.29
C ARG A 111 -7.07 5.96 -6.24
N VAL A 112 -6.76 5.27 -7.33
CA VAL A 112 -7.72 4.82 -8.34
C VAL A 112 -7.34 3.41 -8.78
N ALA A 113 -8.32 2.51 -8.88
CA ALA A 113 -8.12 1.16 -9.39
C ALA A 113 -8.05 1.15 -10.93
N ARG A 114 -6.96 1.72 -11.47
CA ARG A 114 -6.70 1.81 -12.91
C ARG A 114 -5.24 1.50 -13.21
N TRP A 115 -5.02 0.62 -14.18
CA TRP A 115 -3.71 0.23 -14.67
C TRP A 115 -3.70 0.12 -16.18
N THR A 116 -2.69 0.71 -16.81
CA THR A 116 -2.41 0.54 -18.24
C THR A 116 -1.06 -0.17 -18.34
N PHE A 117 -1.04 -1.33 -18.99
CA PHE A 117 0.16 -2.12 -19.24
C PHE A 117 0.55 -1.99 -20.70
N LEU A 118 1.80 -1.63 -20.97
CA LEU A 118 2.34 -1.51 -22.33
C LEU A 118 3.56 -2.43 -22.48
N ASN A 119 3.50 -3.37 -23.42
CA ASN A 119 4.66 -4.19 -23.76
C ASN A 119 5.51 -3.49 -24.84
N ARG A 120 6.68 -2.98 -24.44
CA ARG A 120 7.69 -2.39 -25.34
C ARG A 120 8.76 -3.39 -25.80
N GLY A 121 8.68 -4.63 -25.35
CA GLY A 121 9.61 -5.69 -25.71
C GLY A 121 9.26 -6.35 -27.04
N PRO A 122 10.21 -7.13 -27.61
CA PRO A 122 10.00 -7.86 -28.86
C PRO A 122 9.15 -9.12 -28.68
N ASP A 123 9.06 -9.64 -27.45
CA ASP A 123 8.38 -10.91 -27.13
C ASP A 123 7.04 -10.69 -26.44
N ARG A 124 6.15 -11.68 -26.55
CA ARG A 124 4.90 -11.72 -25.80
C ARG A 124 5.17 -11.85 -24.30
N LEU A 125 4.45 -11.08 -23.48
CA LEU A 125 4.64 -11.01 -22.04
C LEU A 125 3.39 -11.49 -21.30
N ARG A 126 3.53 -12.52 -20.47
CA ARG A 126 2.49 -12.96 -19.54
C ARG A 126 2.64 -12.25 -18.20
N ILE A 127 1.61 -11.52 -17.81
CA ILE A 127 1.54 -10.80 -16.54
C ILE A 127 0.47 -11.43 -15.66
N SER A 128 0.72 -11.44 -14.36
CA SER A 128 -0.30 -11.74 -13.35
C SER A 128 -0.35 -10.57 -12.37
N LEU A 129 -1.42 -9.77 -12.44
CA LEU A 129 -1.65 -8.63 -11.55
C LEU A 129 -2.38 -9.09 -10.30
N TYR A 130 -1.85 -8.78 -9.12
CA TYR A 130 -2.59 -8.99 -7.88
C TYR A 130 -3.61 -7.88 -7.67
N LEU A 131 -4.86 -8.28 -7.44
CA LEU A 131 -6.02 -7.43 -7.18
C LEU A 131 -6.52 -7.75 -5.77
N PRO A 132 -6.13 -6.95 -4.75
CA PRO A 132 -6.54 -7.15 -3.37
C PRO A 132 -8.07 -7.18 -3.20
N SER A 133 -8.52 -7.68 -2.05
CA SER A 133 -9.95 -7.79 -1.72
C SER A 133 -10.70 -6.47 -1.68
N TRP A 134 -10.01 -5.32 -1.63
CA TRP A 134 -10.59 -3.97 -1.69
C TRP A 134 -10.68 -3.37 -3.08
N VAL A 135 -10.25 -4.12 -4.11
CA VAL A 135 -10.49 -3.79 -5.52
C VAL A 135 -11.66 -4.63 -6.02
N ASP A 136 -12.71 -3.94 -6.44
CA ASP A 136 -13.96 -4.54 -6.91
C ASP A 136 -14.14 -4.31 -8.42
N ASP A 137 -15.17 -4.95 -8.99
CA ASP A 137 -15.63 -4.75 -10.38
C ASP A 137 -14.63 -5.11 -11.50
N ILE A 138 -13.68 -6.02 -11.24
CA ILE A 138 -12.75 -6.53 -12.27
C ILE A 138 -13.08 -7.99 -12.63
N PRO A 139 -13.61 -8.25 -13.84
CA PRO A 139 -13.86 -9.62 -14.29
C PRO A 139 -12.56 -10.38 -14.55
N GLY A 140 -12.60 -11.70 -14.43
CA GLY A 140 -11.45 -12.57 -14.73
C GLY A 140 -10.42 -12.69 -13.60
N ARG A 141 -10.64 -12.04 -12.45
CA ARG A 141 -9.87 -12.28 -11.21
C ARG A 141 -10.14 -13.69 -10.70
N ASP A 142 -9.09 -14.45 -10.42
CA ASP A 142 -9.20 -15.79 -9.83
C ASP A 142 -9.56 -15.74 -8.33
N SER A 143 -9.77 -16.93 -7.73
CA SER A 143 -10.11 -17.05 -6.31
C SER A 143 -9.02 -16.58 -5.35
N ASN A 144 -7.77 -16.47 -5.83
CA ASN A 144 -6.63 -16.02 -5.05
C ASN A 144 -6.33 -14.52 -5.27
N GLY A 145 -7.16 -13.82 -6.04
CA GLY A 145 -7.02 -12.39 -6.30
C GLY A 145 -6.10 -12.04 -7.48
N TRP A 146 -5.72 -12.99 -8.33
CA TRP A 146 -4.84 -12.72 -9.47
C TRP A 146 -5.62 -12.56 -10.77
N LEU A 147 -5.20 -11.60 -11.60
CA LEU A 147 -5.68 -11.41 -12.96
C LEU A 147 -4.56 -11.73 -13.95
N ALA A 148 -4.80 -12.71 -14.82
CA ALA A 148 -3.88 -13.04 -15.90
C ALA A 148 -4.07 -12.09 -17.09
N ILE A 149 -2.97 -11.55 -17.61
CA ILE A 149 -2.94 -10.63 -18.75
C ILE A 149 -1.88 -11.15 -19.72
N ASP A 150 -2.24 -11.31 -21.00
CA ASP A 150 -1.30 -11.68 -22.06
C ASP A 150 -1.11 -10.48 -23.01
N LEU A 151 0.13 -10.01 -23.12
CA LEU A 151 0.49 -8.81 -23.88
C LEU A 151 1.35 -9.16 -25.09
N ALA A 152 0.80 -8.99 -26.28
CA ALA A 152 1.57 -9.04 -27.52
C ALA A 152 2.60 -7.90 -27.57
N PRO A 153 3.70 -8.05 -28.34
CA PRO A 153 4.65 -6.97 -28.59
C PRO A 153 3.96 -5.70 -29.10
N GLY A 154 4.29 -4.55 -28.50
CA GLY A 154 3.71 -3.24 -28.87
C GLY A 154 2.26 -3.03 -28.46
N SER A 155 1.62 -4.00 -27.79
CA SER A 155 0.23 -3.89 -27.35
C SER A 155 0.08 -3.23 -25.99
N THR A 156 -1.09 -2.64 -25.79
CA THR A 156 -1.52 -2.04 -24.53
C THR A 156 -2.73 -2.80 -23.98
N HIS A 157 -2.82 -2.95 -22.66
CA HIS A 157 -4.00 -3.49 -21.98
C HIS A 157 -4.40 -2.60 -20.81
N LEU A 158 -5.68 -2.27 -20.73
CA LEU A 158 -6.27 -1.44 -19.67
C LEU A 158 -7.04 -2.33 -18.70
N VAL A 159 -6.78 -2.17 -17.41
CA VAL A 159 -7.53 -2.78 -16.31
C VAL A 159 -8.12 -1.65 -15.47
N GLU A 160 -9.44 -1.65 -15.30
CA GLU A 160 -10.18 -0.65 -14.53
C GLU A 160 -11.21 -1.35 -13.64
N GLY A 161 -11.34 -0.85 -12.42
CA GLY A 161 -12.32 -1.29 -11.44
C GLY A 161 -12.62 -0.18 -10.43
N SER A 162 -13.08 -0.55 -9.25
CA SER A 162 -13.40 0.41 -8.18
C SER A 162 -12.65 0.07 -6.88
N LEU A 163 -12.41 1.10 -6.05
CA LEU A 163 -11.84 0.92 -4.72
C LEU A 163 -12.97 0.98 -3.70
N SER A 164 -13.10 -0.08 -2.90
CA SER A 164 -14.08 -0.11 -1.83
C SER A 164 -13.76 0.91 -0.72
N LYS A 165 -14.82 1.49 -0.15
CA LYS A 165 -14.76 2.26 1.10
C LYS A 165 -15.20 1.38 2.25
N ARG A 166 -14.39 1.28 3.29
CA ARG A 166 -14.59 0.34 4.42
C ARG A 166 -14.28 1.01 5.74
N SER A 167 -14.92 0.52 6.80
CA SER A 167 -14.52 0.81 8.18
C SER A 167 -14.04 -0.49 8.81
N ARG A 168 -12.88 -0.48 9.47
CA ARG A 168 -12.34 -1.66 10.17
C ARG A 168 -12.22 -1.36 11.67
N PRO A 169 -12.63 -2.28 12.56
CA PRO A 169 -12.41 -2.12 13.99
C PRO A 169 -10.91 -2.18 14.30
N VAL A 170 -10.46 -1.36 15.25
CA VAL A 170 -9.03 -1.23 15.66
C VAL A 170 -8.53 -2.47 16.38
N LEU A 171 -9.43 -3.26 16.98
CA LEU A 171 -9.12 -4.52 17.64
C LEU A 171 -10.05 -5.62 17.12
N PRO A 172 -9.56 -6.82 16.77
CA PRO A 172 -10.39 -8.00 16.84
C PRO A 172 -10.76 -8.23 18.32
N SER A 173 -12.01 -8.59 18.58
CA SER A 173 -12.57 -8.84 19.92
C SER A 173 -11.79 -9.83 20.80
N SER A 174 -10.82 -10.55 20.22
CA SER A 174 -9.94 -11.53 20.88
C SER A 174 -8.67 -10.94 21.52
N LEU A 175 -8.28 -9.69 21.23
CA LEU A 175 -7.13 -9.01 21.84
C LEU A 175 -7.62 -7.94 22.83
N ARG A 176 -8.26 -8.38 23.92
CA ARG A 176 -8.67 -7.53 25.05
C ARG A 176 -7.45 -7.10 25.87
N LEU A 177 -6.64 -6.20 25.34
CA LEU A 177 -5.58 -5.56 26.13
C LEU A 177 -5.89 -4.09 26.45
N ARG A 178 -6.92 -3.48 25.82
CA ARG A 178 -7.29 -2.07 26.01
C ARG A 178 -8.79 -1.80 25.77
N PRO A 179 -9.61 -1.61 26.83
CA PRO A 179 -11.02 -1.23 26.70
C PRO A 179 -11.22 0.12 25.99
N GLU A 180 -10.22 1.01 26.03
CA GLU A 180 -10.33 2.38 25.51
C GLU A 180 -10.42 2.43 23.97
N ALA A 181 -9.96 1.38 23.29
CA ALA A 181 -10.08 1.25 21.83
C ALA A 181 -11.33 0.45 21.40
N GLU A 182 -12.15 -0.01 22.33
CA GLU A 182 -13.40 -0.72 22.04
C GLU A 182 -14.40 0.22 21.34
N GLY A 183 -15.04 -0.27 20.27
CA GLY A 183 -15.94 0.54 19.44
C GLY A 183 -15.25 1.55 18.52
N ARG A 184 -13.91 1.66 18.54
CA ARG A 184 -13.17 2.52 17.61
C ARG A 184 -12.92 1.83 16.27
N HIS A 185 -13.01 2.62 15.20
CA HIS A 185 -12.83 2.19 13.83
C HIS A 185 -11.85 3.10 13.09
N VAL A 186 -11.21 2.53 12.06
CA VAL A 186 -10.48 3.28 11.04
C VAL A 186 -11.27 3.25 9.74
N HIS A 187 -11.32 4.38 9.03
CA HIS A 187 -11.91 4.45 7.69
C HIS A 187 -10.84 4.23 6.63
N MET A 188 -11.22 3.54 5.56
CA MET A 188 -10.31 3.14 4.49
C MET A 188 -10.96 3.33 3.12
N GLU A 189 -10.16 3.73 2.14
CA GLU A 189 -10.50 3.68 0.72
C GLU A 189 -9.40 2.91 -0.03
N GLY A 190 -9.76 1.76 -0.59
CA GLY A 190 -8.76 0.80 -1.07
C GLY A 190 -7.82 0.37 0.07
N PRO A 191 -6.48 0.43 -0.13
CA PRO A 191 -5.53 0.13 0.93
C PRO A 191 -5.26 1.31 1.88
N LEU A 192 -5.78 2.51 1.59
CA LEU A 192 -5.40 3.74 2.29
C LEU A 192 -6.27 3.95 3.53
N ILE A 193 -5.63 4.03 4.70
CA ILE A 193 -6.25 4.52 5.93
C ILE A 193 -6.43 6.03 5.80
N LEU A 194 -7.63 6.50 6.11
CA LEU A 194 -8.00 7.90 6.06
C LEU A 194 -7.93 8.51 7.46
N GLY A 195 -7.39 9.72 7.54
CA GLY A 195 -7.47 10.59 8.70
C GLY A 195 -8.29 11.82 8.38
N GLN A 196 -8.96 12.36 9.40
CA GLN A 196 -9.77 13.56 9.32
C GLN A 196 -8.97 14.79 9.78
N SER A 197 -8.93 15.83 8.93
CA SER A 197 -8.40 17.15 9.25
C SER A 197 -9.47 18.20 8.95
N GLY A 198 -10.10 18.73 10.00
CA GLY A 198 -11.34 19.52 9.88
C GLY A 198 -12.47 18.71 9.24
N GLU A 199 -13.01 19.19 8.11
CA GLU A 199 -14.07 18.51 7.36
C GLU A 199 -13.54 17.54 6.29
N ARG A 200 -12.22 17.50 6.07
CA ARG A 200 -11.61 16.71 4.99
C ARG A 200 -11.18 15.34 5.47
N TRP A 201 -11.47 14.33 4.66
CA TRP A 201 -10.97 12.97 4.80
C TRP A 201 -9.89 12.72 3.78
N GLU A 202 -8.73 12.30 4.25
CA GLU A 202 -7.56 12.16 3.39
C GLU A 202 -6.67 11.02 3.87
N PRO A 203 -5.98 10.33 2.95
CA PRO A 203 -5.03 9.28 3.33
C PRO A 203 -4.01 9.80 4.34
N ILE A 204 -3.58 8.95 5.28
CA ILE A 204 -2.42 9.24 6.15
C ILE A 204 -1.09 8.94 5.44
N ALA A 205 -1.16 8.23 4.32
CA ALA A 205 -0.03 7.94 3.45
C ALA A 205 0.42 9.22 2.72
N PHE A 206 1.74 9.34 2.53
CA PHE A 206 2.40 10.41 1.78
C PHE A 206 2.24 11.80 2.39
N ASP A 207 2.02 11.87 3.71
CA ASP A 207 1.79 13.14 4.40
C ASP A 207 2.99 14.08 4.39
N TYR A 208 4.21 13.54 4.24
CA TYR A 208 5.41 14.35 4.03
C TYR A 208 5.34 15.28 2.83
N GLN A 209 4.47 15.02 1.85
CA GLN A 209 4.26 15.91 0.71
C GLN A 209 3.51 17.19 1.09
N ARG A 210 2.82 17.22 2.24
CA ARG A 210 1.96 18.34 2.66
C ARG A 210 2.68 19.39 3.51
N GLY A 211 3.80 19.03 4.15
CA GLY A 211 4.64 19.95 4.95
C GLY A 211 3.96 20.54 6.19
N ASP A 212 2.78 20.04 6.57
CA ASP A 212 1.93 20.58 7.64
C ASP A 212 1.99 19.77 8.94
N LEU A 213 2.28 18.45 8.89
CA LEU A 213 2.32 17.55 10.06
C LEU A 213 3.36 17.87 11.14
N ASN A 214 4.31 18.77 10.86
CA ASN A 214 5.29 19.27 11.86
C ASN A 214 4.78 20.45 12.68
N LYS A 215 3.60 20.98 12.36
CA LYS A 215 3.03 22.12 13.07
C LYS A 215 2.20 21.60 14.25
N ALA A 216 2.26 22.31 15.38
CA ALA A 216 1.33 22.05 16.48
C ALA A 216 -0.12 22.08 15.94
N ASN A 217 -0.96 21.11 16.36
CA ASN A 217 -2.34 20.93 15.92
C ASN A 217 -2.56 20.48 14.46
N SER A 218 -1.56 19.88 13.82
CA SER A 218 -1.68 19.29 12.48
C SER A 218 -2.06 17.80 12.48
N GLY A 219 -2.29 17.22 13.67
CA GLY A 219 -2.68 15.83 13.81
C GLY A 219 -3.96 15.51 13.04
N LYS A 220 -4.08 14.27 12.58
CA LYS A 220 -5.26 13.78 11.89
C LYS A 220 -6.00 12.81 12.78
N ARG A 221 -7.30 12.99 12.96
CA ARG A 221 -8.10 12.00 13.66
C ARG A 221 -8.18 10.74 12.81
N ILE A 222 -7.64 9.63 13.30
CA ILE A 222 -7.67 8.35 12.57
C ILE A 222 -8.57 7.31 13.24
N LEU A 223 -8.85 7.48 14.54
CA LEU A 223 -9.75 6.62 15.29
C LEU A 223 -11.08 7.33 15.48
N HIS A 224 -12.16 6.63 15.15
CA HIS A 224 -13.51 7.17 15.20
C HIS A 224 -14.43 6.24 15.98
N THR A 225 -15.28 6.80 16.82
CA THR A 225 -16.42 6.09 17.41
C THR A 225 -17.54 6.02 16.37
N THR A 226 -18.24 4.88 16.32
CA THR A 226 -19.49 4.73 15.55
C THR A 226 -20.57 5.70 15.99
#